data_AF-A0A9P6XPH5-F1
#
_entry.id   AF-A0A9P6XPH5-F1
#
_cell.length_a   1.000
_cell.length_b   1.000
_cell.length_c   1.000
_cell.angle_alpha   90.00
_cell.angle_beta   90.00
_cell.angle_gamma   90.00
#
_symmetry.space_group_name_H-M   'P 1'
#
loop_
_entity.id
_entity.type
_entity.pdbx_description
1 polymer ?
#
loop_
_entity_poly.entity_id
_entity_poly.type
_entity_poly.pdbx_seq_one_letter_code
_entity_poly.pdbx_strand_id
1 'polypeptide(L)' 'MVLVNMREGGMISAHDYRVARSAAVALCGGEIETGTKVDEEWLLAVERREFVALLRTPETQARIRHTLETGKPLRN' A
#
# COMPACT_ATOMS: atom_id res chain seq x y z
N MET A 1 -10.27 -11.69 2.79
CA MET A 1 -9.96 -13.01 2.21
C MET A 1 -9.20 -12.93 0.90
N VAL A 2 -9.62 -12.13 -0.09
CA VAL A 2 -9.01 -12.12 -1.44
C VAL A 2 -7.47 -11.94 -1.43
N LEU A 3 -6.95 -10.92 -0.74
CA LEU A 3 -5.50 -10.66 -0.71
C LEU A 3 -4.69 -11.80 -0.06
N VAL A 4 -5.27 -12.49 0.93
CA VAL A 4 -4.60 -13.62 1.60
C VAL A 4 -4.50 -14.79 0.63
N ASN A 5 -5.61 -15.14 -0.02
CA ASN A 5 -5.64 -16.22 -1.01
C ASN A 5 -4.69 -15.94 -2.19
N MET A 6 -4.61 -14.69 -2.65
CA MET A 6 -3.68 -14.31 -3.72
C MET A 6 -2.22 -14.46 -3.29
N ARG A 7 -1.90 -14.12 -2.04
CA ARG A 7 -0.53 -14.27 -1.52
C ARG A 7 -0.18 -15.74 -1.35
N GLU A 8 -1.05 -16.53 -0.73
CA GLU A 8 -0.83 -17.96 -0.50
C GLU A 8 -0.77 -18.76 -1.81
N GLY A 9 -1.58 -18.36 -2.80
CA GLY A 9 -1.53 -18.90 -4.15
C GLY A 9 -0.35 -18.42 -5.00
N GLY A 10 0.59 -17.64 -4.45
CA GLY A 10 1.75 -17.12 -5.18
C GLY A 10 1.45 -16.09 -6.27
N MET A 11 0.21 -15.61 -6.35
CA MET A 11 -0.24 -14.65 -7.36
C MET A 11 0.23 -13.22 -7.09
N ILE A 12 0.60 -12.89 -5.85
CA ILE A 12 1.17 -11.60 -5.44
C ILE A 12 2.36 -11.81 -4.50
N SER A 13 3.34 -10.89 -4.52
CA SER A 13 4.45 -10.94 -3.57
C SER A 13 4.00 -10.55 -2.15
N ALA A 14 4.88 -10.76 -1.16
CA ALA A 14 4.65 -10.26 0.19
C ALA A 14 4.56 -8.72 0.23
N HIS A 15 5.36 -8.04 -0.61
CA HIS A 15 5.31 -6.58 -0.70
C HIS A 15 4.07 -6.08 -1.44
N ASP A 16 3.61 -6.78 -2.48
CA ASP A 16 2.32 -6.47 -3.13
C ASP A 16 1.16 -6.53 -2.15
N TYR A 17 1.14 -7.54 -1.26
CA TYR A 17 0.16 -7.63 -0.18
C TYR A 17 0.23 -6.42 0.76
N ARG A 18 1.45 -5.99 1.14
CA ARG A 18 1.66 -4.82 2.01
C ARG A 18 1.17 -3.53 1.34
N VAL A 19 1.49 -3.32 0.07
CA VAL A 19 1.04 -2.16 -0.71
C VAL A 19 -0.49 -2.14 -0.82
N ALA A 20 -1.11 -3.27 -1.19
CA ALA A 20 -2.56 -3.38 -1.32
C ALA A 20 -3.29 -3.13 0.02
N ARG A 21 -2.75 -3.65 1.13
CA ARG A 21 -3.29 -3.37 2.47
C ARG A 21 -3.19 -1.89 2.82
N SER A 22 -2.05 -1.26 2.57
CA SER A 22 -1.83 0.17 2.85
C SER A 22 -2.81 1.05 2.06
N ALA A 23 -3.04 0.71 0.78
CA ALA A 23 -4.04 1.38 -0.06
C ALA A 23 -5.46 1.22 0.50
N ALA A 24 -5.83 0.01 0.96
CA ALA A 24 -7.13 -0.21 1.59
C ALA A 24 -7.30 0.62 2.88
N VAL A 25 -6.25 0.71 3.72
CA VAL A 25 -6.26 1.53 4.94
C VAL A 25 -6.45 3.01 4.61
N ALA A 26 -5.74 3.54 3.61
CA ALA A 26 -5.88 4.92 3.17
C ALA A 26 -7.30 5.23 2.66
N LEU A 27 -7.86 4.34 1.84
CA LEU A 27 -9.20 4.51 1.26
C LEU A 27 -10.33 4.35 2.29
N CYS A 28 -10.14 3.52 3.32
CA CYS A 28 -11.15 3.28 4.35
C CYS A 28 -11.04 4.22 5.56
N GLY A 29 -10.13 5.20 5.54
CA GLY A 29 -9.99 6.18 6.62
C GLY A 29 -9.27 5.65 7.86
N GLY A 30 -8.53 4.55 7.74
CA GLY A 30 -7.72 4.00 8.81
C GLY A 30 -8.45 3.04 9.75
N GLU A 31 -7.92 2.92 10.97
CA GLU A 31 -8.48 2.09 12.04
C GLU A 31 -9.52 2.93 12.81
N ILE A 32 -10.73 3.02 12.26
CA ILE A 32 -11.86 3.75 12.84
C ILE A 32 -13.10 2.87 12.91
N GLU A 33 -14.04 3.21 13.79
CA GLU A 33 -15.31 2.49 13.88
C GLU A 33 -16.18 2.76 12.64
N THR A 34 -16.90 1.73 12.19
CA THR A 34 -17.81 1.82 11.06
C THR A 34 -18.87 2.89 11.30
N GLY A 35 -19.05 3.79 10.32
CA GLY A 35 -20.03 4.89 10.41
C GLY A 35 -19.50 6.14 11.10
N THR A 36 -18.24 6.16 11.55
CA THR A 36 -17.58 7.37 12.03
C THR A 36 -17.50 8.40 10.90
N LYS A 37 -17.92 9.64 11.19
CA LYS A 37 -17.73 10.77 10.28
C LYS A 37 -16.34 11.34 10.50
N VAL A 38 -15.59 11.45 9.41
CA VAL A 38 -14.25 12.05 9.38
C VAL A 38 -14.26 13.20 8.38
N ASP A 39 -13.37 14.16 8.57
CA ASP A 39 -13.15 15.24 7.62
C ASP A 39 -12.10 14.83 6.56
N GLU A 40 -11.90 15.73 5.58
CA GLU A 40 -10.93 15.52 4.51
C GLU A 40 -9.49 15.47 5.04
N GLU A 41 -9.15 16.31 6.02
CA GLU A 41 -7.80 16.36 6.59
C GLU A 41 -7.43 15.04 7.27
N TRP A 42 -8.39 14.37 7.93
CA TRP A 42 -8.19 13.03 8.45
C TRP A 42 -7.80 12.03 7.36
N LEU A 43 -8.56 11.99 6.25
CA LEU A 43 -8.28 11.07 5.15
C LEU A 43 -6.90 11.33 4.54
N LEU A 44 -6.55 12.59 4.30
CA LEU A 44 -5.24 13.00 3.79
C LEU A 44 -4.10 12.63 4.76
N ALA A 45 -4.33 12.77 6.07
CA ALA A 45 -3.35 12.39 7.08
C ALA A 45 -3.10 10.87 7.09
N VAL A 46 -4.16 10.06 6.99
CA VAL A 46 -4.04 8.59 6.90
C VAL A 46 -3.31 8.19 5.62
N GLU A 47 -3.72 8.72 4.47
CA GLU A 47 -3.07 8.43 3.19
C GLU A 47 -1.57 8.78 3.22
N ARG A 48 -1.24 9.99 3.70
CA ARG A 48 0.15 10.45 3.82
C ARG A 48 0.97 9.52 4.70
N ARG A 49 0.40 9.05 5.81
CA ARG A 49 1.09 8.14 6.73
C ARG A 49 1.43 6.81 6.04
N GLU A 50 0.45 6.18 5.41
CA GLU A 50 0.62 4.90 4.72
C GLU A 50 1.60 5.03 3.54
N PHE A 51 1.49 6.11 2.76
CA PHE A 51 2.39 6.39 1.64
C PHE A 51 3.85 6.56 2.10
N VAL A 52 4.10 7.38 3.12
CA VAL A 52 5.46 7.59 3.65
C VAL A 52 6.02 6.30 4.25
N ALA A 53 5.20 5.49 4.90
CA ALA A 53 5.63 4.20 5.43
C ALA A 53 6.10 3.26 4.31
N LEU A 54 5.35 3.17 3.20
CA LEU A 54 5.75 2.40 2.03
C LEU A 54 7.02 2.94 1.37
N LEU A 55 7.16 4.26 1.27
CA LEU A 55 8.32 4.90 0.64
C LEU A 55 9.65 4.60 1.38
N ARG A 56 9.57 4.33 2.69
CA ARG A 56 10.72 3.93 3.52
C ARG A 56 11.13 2.46 3.35
N THR A 57 10.34 1.65 2.64
CA THR A 57 10.68 0.23 2.43
C THR A 57 11.73 0.07 1.32
N PRO A 58 12.75 -0.79 1.50
CA PRO A 58 13.75 -1.08 0.47
C PRO A 58 13.11 -1.57 -0.85
N GLU A 59 12.03 -2.35 -0.75
CA GLU A 59 11.32 -2.92 -1.89
C GLU A 59 10.71 -1.82 -2.76
N THR A 60 10.02 -0.84 -2.16
CA THR A 60 9.47 0.31 -2.88
C THR A 60 10.57 1.16 -3.50
N GLN A 61 11.66 1.42 -2.77
CA GLN A 61 12.79 2.18 -3.32
C GLN A 61 13.43 1.47 -4.52
N ALA A 62 13.56 0.14 -4.46
CA ALA A 62 14.04 -0.67 -5.58
C ALA A 62 13.07 -0.62 -6.77
N ARG A 63 11.75 -0.66 -6.53
CA ARG A 63 10.75 -0.50 -7.60
C ARG A 63 10.86 0.85 -8.30
N ILE A 64 11.00 1.93 -7.54
CA ILE A 64 11.16 3.29 -8.09
C ILE A 64 12.43 3.36 -8.94
N ARG A 65 13.57 2.95 -8.38
CA ARG A 65 14.87 2.94 -9.08
C ARG A 65 14.80 2.15 -10.38
N HIS A 66 14.32 0.89 -10.31
CA HIS A 66 14.25 0.02 -11.47
C HIS A 66 13.32 0.57 -12.55
N THR A 67 12.18 1.13 -12.17
CA THR A 67 11.24 1.76 -13.12
C THR A 67 11.88 2.96 -13.81
N LEU A 68 12.60 3.80 -13.07
CA LEU A 68 13.29 4.96 -13.62
C LEU A 68 14.44 4.58 -14.56
N GLU A 69 15.17 3.51 -14.24
CA GLU A 69 16.33 3.06 -15.04
C GLU A 69 15.93 2.27 -16.29
N THR A 70 14.90 1.42 -16.18
CA THR A 70 14.56 0.44 -17.23
C THR A 70 13.25 0.72 -17.95
N GLY A 71 12.41 1.62 -17.41
CA GLY A 71 11.04 1.85 -17.86
C GLY A 71 10.07 0.70 -17.58
N LYS A 72 10.52 -0.38 -16.92
CA LYS A 72 9.71 -1.57 -16.63
C LYS A 72 9.43 -1.69 -15.13
N PRO A 73 8.27 -2.23 -14.73
CA PRO A 73 7.97 -2.45 -13.33
C PRO A 73 8.84 -3.58 -12.74
N LEU A 74 9.39 -3.35 -11.55
CA LEU A 74 9.99 -4.40 -10.74
C LEU A 74 8.93 -5.03 -9.84
N ARG A 75 8.94 -6.36 -9.74
CA ARG A 75 8.11 -7.08 -8.78
C ARG A 75 9.00 -7.85 -7.80
N ASN A 76 9.01 -7.38 -6.57
CA ASN A 76 9.74 -7.89 -5.41
C ASN A 76 8.82 -8.02 -4.20
#